data_AF-A0A7S4RMG3-F1
#
_entry.id   AF-A0A7S4RMG3-F1
#
_cell.length_a   1.000
_cell.length_b   1.000
_cell.length_c   1.000
_cell.angle_alpha   90.00
_cell.angle_beta   90.00
_cell.angle_gamma   90.00
#
_symmetry.space_group_name_H-M   'P 1'
#
loop_
_entity.id
_entity.type
_entity.pdbx_description
1 polymer ?
#
loop_
_entity_poly.entity_id
_entity_poly.type
_entity_poly.pdbx_seq_one_letter_code
_entity_poly.pdbx_strand_id
1 'polypeptide(L)'
;MAQKIYGNNRVFCKGRFISGPDSRSCIATSLMVWVPAITWHVTVGSFLFGRGWLVLPILGGVLQVCSLGFLLATAFSDPGIMPRQKDYSEQHDPRTKCFRTKQPPRYHDILLRGHPFKLKYCTTCSIYRPPRCTHCSVCENCIERFDHHCPWIGNCIGKRNYWLFFYFVSSTGLINTLVLATSAAHLGIVTMKFRTERSLSGGEAFVESMREEPLTAALVVYCVGIIWFTVGLCVYHNYLICTNQTTYEQIKGVYSGGSNPFDRGILGNYQDVLGMRVRPRYFDPYKEELLWPKAGGARELELCARPDEWRGASGHVDSSAGNGGEAGADVRMGPFAGSSSRSL
;
A
#
# COMPACT_ATOMS: atom_id res chain seq x y z
N MET A 1 22.77 22.42 -3.14
CA MET A 1 22.46 21.43 -4.20
C MET A 1 20.96 21.51 -4.47
N ALA A 2 20.52 21.57 -5.73
CA ALA A 2 19.09 21.53 -6.04
C ALA A 2 18.46 20.26 -5.44
N GLN A 3 17.40 20.41 -4.66
CA GLN A 3 16.71 19.30 -4.02
C GLN A 3 16.07 18.43 -5.12
N LYS A 4 16.49 17.17 -5.23
CA LYS A 4 15.87 16.24 -6.19
C LYS A 4 14.41 16.06 -5.83
N ILE A 5 13.50 16.53 -6.68
CA ILE A 5 12.06 16.51 -6.42
C ILE A 5 11.57 15.10 -6.10
N TYR A 6 12.07 14.10 -6.83
CA TYR A 6 11.75 12.68 -6.65
C TYR A 6 12.70 11.93 -5.71
N GLY A 7 13.54 12.61 -4.93
CA GLY A 7 14.48 11.93 -4.03
C GLY A 7 15.34 10.90 -4.77
N ASN A 8 15.26 9.64 -4.34
CA ASN A 8 15.95 8.50 -4.96
C ASN A 8 15.11 7.73 -6.00
N ASN A 9 13.85 8.12 -6.23
CA ASN A 9 13.03 7.54 -7.29
C ASN A 9 13.57 7.93 -8.67
N ARG A 10 13.39 7.03 -9.65
CA ARG A 10 13.80 7.25 -11.04
C ARG A 10 12.58 7.52 -11.91
N VAL A 11 12.68 8.54 -12.75
CA VAL A 11 11.59 9.00 -13.61
C VAL A 11 12.01 8.85 -15.06
N PHE A 12 11.17 8.25 -15.88
CA PHE A 12 11.50 7.97 -17.29
C PHE A 12 10.28 8.09 -18.22
N CYS A 13 10.53 8.04 -19.53
CA CYS A 13 9.52 8.24 -20.58
C CYS A 13 8.74 9.56 -20.42
N LYS A 14 9.44 10.70 -20.30
CA LYS A 14 8.85 12.02 -20.03
C LYS A 14 7.97 12.01 -18.77
N GLY A 15 8.38 11.19 -17.79
CA GLY A 15 7.73 11.02 -16.51
C GLY A 15 6.40 10.30 -16.53
N ARG A 16 6.13 9.49 -17.57
CA ARG A 16 5.02 8.53 -17.51
C ARG A 16 5.23 7.49 -16.42
N PHE A 17 6.46 7.05 -16.23
CA PHE A 17 6.79 6.00 -15.28
C PHE A 17 7.72 6.49 -14.18
N ILE A 18 7.49 5.98 -12.97
CA ILE A 18 8.29 6.27 -11.78
C ILE A 18 8.62 4.96 -11.10
N SER A 19 9.90 4.62 -10.99
CA SER A 19 10.36 3.47 -10.22
C SER A 19 10.98 3.92 -8.91
N GLY A 20 11.02 3.03 -7.92
CA GLY A 20 11.89 3.23 -6.77
C GLY A 20 13.37 2.99 -7.10
N PRO A 21 14.26 3.20 -6.11
CA PRO A 21 15.69 3.05 -6.29
C PRO A 21 16.11 1.62 -6.62
N ASP A 22 15.38 0.63 -6.08
CA ASP A 22 15.71 -0.81 -6.13
C ASP A 22 14.93 -1.57 -7.21
N SER A 23 14.65 -0.92 -8.34
CA SER A 23 13.89 -1.48 -9.46
C SER A 23 14.41 -2.82 -10.02
N ARG A 24 15.67 -3.19 -9.76
CA ARG A 24 16.24 -4.50 -10.16
C ARG A 24 15.52 -5.67 -9.49
N SER A 25 15.02 -5.48 -8.27
CA SER A 25 14.26 -6.52 -7.55
C SER A 25 12.97 -6.91 -8.28
N CYS A 26 12.38 -5.98 -9.03
CA CYS A 26 11.20 -6.27 -9.85
C CYS A 26 11.48 -7.33 -10.92
N ILE A 27 12.70 -7.39 -11.47
CA ILE A 27 13.09 -8.40 -12.45
C ILE A 27 13.09 -9.79 -11.79
N ALA A 28 13.72 -9.91 -10.61
CA ALA A 28 13.75 -11.17 -9.87
C ALA A 28 12.33 -11.63 -9.51
N THR A 29 11.48 -10.74 -9.00
CA THR A 29 10.08 -11.05 -8.69
C THR A 29 9.29 -11.45 -9.94
N SER A 30 9.53 -10.79 -11.07
CA SER A 30 8.88 -11.15 -12.35
C SER A 30 9.25 -12.56 -12.77
N LEU A 31 10.53 -12.95 -12.66
CA LEU A 31 10.99 -14.30 -12.95
C LEU A 31 10.38 -15.34 -11.99
N MET A 32 10.29 -15.01 -10.69
CA MET A 32 9.66 -15.88 -9.69
C MET A 32 8.18 -16.14 -9.97
N VAL A 33 7.45 -15.21 -10.58
CA VAL A 33 6.06 -15.42 -10.98
C VAL A 33 5.97 -16.15 -12.33
N TRP A 34 6.77 -15.73 -13.32
CA TRP A 34 6.60 -16.16 -14.71
C TRP A 34 7.11 -17.58 -14.98
N VAL A 35 8.26 -17.97 -14.40
CA VAL A 35 8.85 -19.30 -14.59
C VAL A 35 7.92 -20.43 -14.12
N PRO A 36 7.42 -20.46 -12.86
CA PRO A 36 6.55 -21.54 -12.42
C PRO A 36 5.23 -21.59 -13.19
N ALA A 37 4.69 -20.44 -13.60
CA ALA A 37 3.47 -20.40 -14.40
C ALA A 37 3.65 -20.97 -15.81
N ILE A 38 4.76 -20.67 -16.49
CA ILE A 38 5.06 -21.28 -17.79
C ILE A 38 5.28 -22.77 -17.64
N THR A 39 6.07 -23.20 -16.66
CA THR A 39 6.28 -24.63 -16.38
C THR A 39 4.94 -25.32 -16.16
N TRP A 40 4.03 -24.71 -15.39
CA TRP A 40 2.68 -25.24 -15.19
C TRP A 40 1.89 -25.32 -16.49
N HIS A 41 1.90 -24.29 -17.34
CA HIS A 41 1.21 -24.32 -18.63
C HIS A 41 1.72 -25.44 -19.53
N VAL A 42 3.04 -25.65 -19.58
CA VAL A 42 3.68 -26.69 -20.41
C VAL A 42 3.35 -28.09 -19.89
N THR A 43 3.40 -28.31 -18.58
CA THR A 43 3.17 -29.64 -17.99
C THR A 43 1.68 -29.90 -17.74
N VAL A 44 1.14 -29.35 -16.65
CA VAL A 44 -0.22 -29.60 -16.16
C VAL A 44 -1.27 -28.94 -17.05
N GLY A 45 -1.00 -27.74 -17.57
CA GLY A 45 -1.88 -27.01 -18.47
C GLY A 45 -2.15 -27.79 -19.77
N SER A 46 -1.10 -28.29 -20.42
CA SER A 46 -1.21 -29.16 -21.61
C SER A 46 -1.96 -30.46 -21.32
N PHE A 47 -1.70 -31.09 -20.16
CA PHE A 47 -2.42 -32.28 -19.71
C PHE A 47 -3.93 -32.04 -19.53
N LEU A 48 -4.30 -30.90 -18.94
CA LEU A 48 -5.70 -30.51 -18.74
C LEU A 48 -6.37 -30.18 -20.07
N PHE A 49 -5.67 -29.46 -20.95
CA PHE A 49 -6.14 -29.14 -22.30
C PHE A 49 -6.44 -30.42 -23.10
N GLY A 50 -5.53 -31.39 -23.10
CA GLY A 50 -5.70 -32.68 -23.79
C GLY A 50 -6.87 -33.52 -23.28
N ARG A 51 -7.36 -33.26 -22.07
CA ARG A 51 -8.56 -33.89 -21.48
C ARG A 51 -9.84 -33.07 -21.62
N GLY A 52 -9.81 -31.95 -22.36
CA GLY A 52 -10.97 -31.08 -22.57
C GLY A 52 -11.25 -30.08 -21.44
N TRP A 53 -10.39 -29.99 -20.40
CA TRP A 53 -10.54 -29.04 -19.29
C TRP A 53 -10.02 -27.64 -19.66
N LEU A 54 -10.54 -27.05 -20.74
CA LEU A 54 -10.02 -25.82 -21.35
C LEU A 54 -10.08 -24.58 -20.43
N VAL A 55 -11.06 -24.53 -19.53
CA VAL A 55 -11.29 -23.38 -18.64
C VAL A 55 -10.11 -23.13 -17.72
N LEU A 56 -9.49 -24.18 -17.17
CA LEU A 56 -8.43 -24.03 -16.16
C LEU A 56 -7.13 -23.47 -16.76
N PRO A 57 -6.59 -23.98 -17.89
CA PRO A 57 -5.46 -23.36 -18.57
C PRO A 57 -5.73 -21.92 -19.03
N ILE A 58 -6.94 -21.63 -19.54
CA ILE A 58 -7.29 -20.26 -19.96
C ILE A 58 -7.30 -19.32 -18.74
N LEU A 59 -7.95 -19.72 -17.64
CA LEU A 59 -7.97 -18.95 -16.40
C LEU A 59 -6.56 -18.73 -15.84
N GLY A 60 -5.71 -19.77 -15.85
CA GLY A 60 -4.31 -19.66 -15.45
C GLY A 60 -3.55 -18.63 -16.29
N GLY A 61 -3.75 -18.63 -17.61
CA GLY A 61 -3.12 -17.67 -18.52
C GLY A 61 -3.60 -16.23 -18.27
N VAL A 62 -4.90 -16.03 -18.05
CA VAL A 62 -5.46 -14.72 -17.69
C VAL A 62 -4.89 -14.22 -16.37
N LEU A 63 -4.89 -15.06 -15.33
CA LEU A 63 -4.34 -14.69 -14.01
C LEU A 63 -2.84 -14.38 -14.10
N GLN A 64 -2.09 -15.08 -14.96
CA GLN A 64 -0.67 -14.83 -15.19
C GLN A 64 -0.42 -13.46 -15.82
N VAL A 65 -1.18 -13.12 -16.86
CA VAL A 65 -1.08 -11.80 -17.52
C VAL A 65 -1.49 -10.70 -16.54
N CYS A 66 -2.56 -10.89 -15.78
CA CYS A 66 -3.00 -9.96 -14.74
C CYS A 66 -1.91 -9.76 -13.66
N SER A 67 -1.37 -10.84 -13.10
CA SER A 67 -0.34 -10.76 -12.06
C SER A 67 0.89 -9.99 -12.54
N LEU A 68 1.42 -10.32 -13.72
CA LEU A 68 2.57 -9.61 -14.28
C LEU A 68 2.24 -8.14 -14.61
N GLY A 69 1.07 -7.89 -15.20
CA GLY A 69 0.61 -6.55 -15.52
C GLY A 69 0.52 -5.65 -14.27
N PHE A 70 -0.10 -6.16 -13.20
CA PHE A 70 -0.21 -5.43 -11.93
C PHE A 70 1.12 -5.29 -11.20
N LEU A 71 2.01 -6.30 -11.25
CA LEU A 71 3.37 -6.21 -10.72
C LEU A 71 4.14 -5.04 -11.35
N LEU A 72 4.20 -5.02 -12.68
CA LEU A 72 4.91 -3.98 -13.44
C LEU A 72 4.24 -2.62 -13.25
N ALA A 73 2.91 -2.56 -13.29
CA ALA A 73 2.18 -1.31 -13.03
C ALA A 73 2.48 -0.76 -11.63
N THR A 74 2.55 -1.62 -10.60
CA THR A 74 2.90 -1.19 -9.24
C THR A 74 4.34 -0.70 -9.16
N ALA A 75 5.28 -1.43 -9.78
CA ALA A 75 6.70 -1.10 -9.79
C ALA A 75 7.01 0.25 -10.46
N PHE A 76 6.23 0.61 -11.48
CA PHE A 76 6.47 1.79 -12.31
C PHE A 76 5.45 2.92 -12.12
N SER A 77 4.66 2.87 -11.06
CA SER A 77 3.72 3.92 -10.69
C SER A 77 4.24 4.83 -9.58
N ASP A 78 3.80 6.09 -9.60
CA ASP A 78 3.93 7.00 -8.47
C ASP A 78 3.12 6.46 -7.27
N PRO A 79 3.75 6.19 -6.11
CA PRO A 79 3.04 5.72 -4.92
C PRO A 79 2.20 6.80 -4.22
N GLY A 80 2.38 8.07 -4.57
CA GLY A 80 1.79 9.23 -3.87
C GLY A 80 2.87 10.10 -3.26
N ILE A 81 3.92 10.44 -4.02
CA ILE A 81 5.02 11.27 -3.53
C ILE A 81 4.49 12.68 -3.25
N MET A 82 4.65 13.14 -2.01
CA MET A 82 4.28 14.48 -1.57
C MET A 82 5.26 15.51 -2.13
N PRO A 83 4.78 16.68 -2.61
CA PRO A 83 5.64 17.74 -3.08
C PRO A 83 6.48 18.29 -1.92
N ARG A 84 7.77 18.50 -2.19
CA ARG A 84 8.71 19.12 -1.25
C ARG A 84 8.44 20.63 -1.23
N GLN A 85 8.59 21.26 -0.06
CA GLN A 85 8.60 22.71 0.00
C GLN A 85 10.04 23.23 -0.02
N LYS A 86 10.19 24.49 -0.42
CA LYS A 86 11.46 25.20 -0.27
C LYS A 86 11.88 25.19 1.20
N ASP A 87 13.18 25.10 1.43
CA ASP A 87 13.73 25.05 2.77
C ASP A 87 13.23 26.24 3.60
N TYR A 88 12.91 25.99 4.87
CA TYR A 88 12.31 27.00 5.75
C TYR A 88 13.20 28.24 5.87
N SER A 89 14.52 28.07 5.84
CA SER A 89 15.49 29.18 5.83
C SER A 89 15.38 30.08 4.60
N GLU A 90 14.76 29.60 3.52
CA GLU A 90 14.54 30.34 2.29
C GLU A 90 13.10 30.90 2.19
N GLN A 91 12.25 30.65 3.20
CA GLN A 91 10.89 31.20 3.25
C GLN A 91 10.90 32.61 3.82
N HIS A 92 10.58 33.59 2.97
CA HIS A 92 10.40 34.99 3.36
C HIS A 92 9.03 35.19 4.03
N ASP A 93 9.04 35.70 5.26
CA ASP A 93 7.81 36.02 5.98
C ASP A 93 7.36 37.45 5.61
N PRO A 94 6.22 37.63 4.92
CA PRO A 94 5.75 38.96 4.51
C PRO A 94 5.36 39.86 5.69
N ARG A 95 5.06 39.29 6.87
CA ARG A 95 4.71 40.07 8.07
C ARG A 95 5.94 40.65 8.75
N THR A 96 7.01 39.86 8.87
CA THR A 96 8.25 40.28 9.52
C THR A 96 9.31 40.82 8.55
N LYS A 97 9.09 40.66 7.24
CA LYS A 97 10.03 41.01 6.15
C LYS A 97 11.41 40.36 6.30
N CYS A 98 11.46 39.23 6.99
CA CYS A 98 12.68 38.48 7.28
C CYS A 98 12.53 37.03 6.81
N PHE A 99 13.66 36.40 6.49
CA PHE A 99 13.71 34.96 6.30
C PHE A 99 13.55 34.24 7.64
N ARG A 100 12.85 33.11 7.64
CA ARG A 100 12.67 32.31 8.86
C ARG A 100 14.00 31.69 9.28
N THR A 101 14.50 32.04 10.46
CA THR A 101 15.81 31.57 10.98
C THR A 101 15.73 30.32 11.84
N LYS A 102 14.52 29.92 12.28
CA LYS A 102 14.31 28.78 13.18
C LYS A 102 13.56 27.66 12.47
N GLN A 103 14.00 26.43 12.68
CA GLN A 103 13.28 25.25 12.22
C GLN A 103 11.87 25.22 12.86
N PRO A 104 10.85 24.76 12.10
CA PRO A 104 9.51 24.66 12.62
C PRO A 104 9.42 23.64 13.77
N PRO A 105 8.47 23.78 14.70
CA PRO A 105 8.25 22.80 15.76
C PRO A 105 8.15 21.39 15.19
N ARG A 106 8.85 20.43 15.83
CA ARG A 106 8.88 19.03 15.39
C ARG A 106 7.49 18.41 15.25
N TYR A 107 6.56 18.88 16.07
CA TYR A 107 5.19 18.40 16.11
C TYR A 107 4.21 19.55 16.01
N HIS A 108 3.07 19.27 15.39
CA HIS A 108 1.95 20.19 15.30
C HIS A 108 0.65 19.40 15.48
N ASP A 109 -0.19 19.82 16.42
CA ASP A 109 -1.41 19.10 16.77
C ASP A 109 -2.60 19.64 15.96
N ILE A 110 -3.33 18.75 15.30
CA ILE A 110 -4.56 19.06 14.55
C ILE A 110 -5.72 18.19 15.06
N LEU A 111 -6.95 18.61 14.77
CA LEU A 111 -8.14 17.80 14.96
C LEU A 111 -8.67 17.36 13.61
N LEU A 112 -8.78 16.05 13.39
CA LEU A 112 -9.38 15.47 12.19
C LEU A 112 -10.66 14.75 12.60
N ARG A 113 -11.83 15.28 12.21
CA ARG A 113 -13.15 14.74 12.57
C ARG A 113 -13.32 14.53 14.09
N GLY A 114 -12.80 15.45 14.90
CA GLY A 114 -12.84 15.37 16.37
C GLY A 114 -11.74 14.50 16.98
N HIS A 115 -10.90 13.84 16.19
CA HIS A 115 -9.77 13.05 16.69
C HIS A 115 -8.46 13.87 16.69
N PRO A 116 -7.70 13.90 17.79
CA PRO A 116 -6.42 14.59 17.84
C PRO A 116 -5.36 13.82 17.04
N PHE A 117 -4.67 14.52 16.14
CA PHE A 117 -3.53 14.01 15.37
C PHE A 117 -2.31 14.88 15.60
N LYS A 118 -1.16 14.24 15.80
CA LYS A 118 0.13 14.91 15.94
C LYS A 118 0.92 14.81 14.65
N LEU A 119 0.91 15.86 13.84
CA LEU A 119 1.68 15.93 12.61
C LEU A 119 3.17 16.06 12.94
N LYS A 120 3.99 15.21 12.33
CA LYS A 120 5.44 15.26 12.48
C LYS A 120 6.05 16.03 11.30
N TYR A 121 6.91 16.98 11.62
CA TYR A 121 7.67 17.70 10.62
C TYR A 121 8.75 16.82 9.97
N CYS A 122 8.87 16.89 8.64
CA CYS A 122 9.87 16.20 7.85
C CYS A 122 10.93 17.19 7.36
N THR A 123 12.14 17.12 7.90
CA THR A 123 13.26 17.97 7.50
C THR A 123 13.70 17.72 6.05
N THR A 124 13.73 16.47 5.60
CA THR A 124 14.18 16.11 4.23
C THR A 124 13.29 16.68 3.13
N CYS A 125 11.97 16.73 3.36
CA CYS A 125 10.98 17.17 2.37
C CYS A 125 10.46 18.59 2.67
N SER A 126 10.88 19.16 3.79
CA SER A 126 10.43 20.44 4.32
C SER A 126 8.91 20.58 4.44
N ILE A 127 8.21 19.55 4.94
CA ILE A 127 6.74 19.56 5.13
C ILE A 127 6.32 19.04 6.50
N TYR A 128 5.20 19.54 7.01
CA TYR A 128 4.41 18.79 7.99
C TYR A 128 3.75 17.61 7.28
N ARG A 129 4.03 16.39 7.73
CA ARG A 129 3.46 15.18 7.12
C ARG A 129 1.95 15.18 7.35
N PRO A 130 1.11 15.17 6.31
CA PRO A 130 -0.33 15.03 6.49
C PRO A 130 -0.69 13.73 7.23
N PRO A 131 -1.93 13.58 7.73
CA PRO A 131 -2.38 12.32 8.32
C PRO A 131 -2.08 11.13 7.40
N ARG A 132 -1.61 10.02 7.99
CA ARG A 132 -1.22 8.79 7.29
C ARG A 132 -0.03 8.92 6.31
N CYS A 133 0.64 10.07 6.25
CA CYS A 133 1.85 10.26 5.45
C CYS A 133 3.11 9.92 6.25
N THR A 134 4.01 9.12 5.66
CA THR A 134 5.28 8.74 6.27
C THR A 134 6.43 8.97 5.30
N HIS A 135 7.59 9.38 5.83
CA HIS A 135 8.81 9.50 5.04
C HIS A 135 9.50 8.14 4.94
N CYS A 136 9.79 7.71 3.72
CA CYS A 136 10.61 6.53 3.44
C CYS A 136 12.04 6.99 3.15
N SER A 137 13.00 6.58 3.98
CA SER A 137 14.42 6.90 3.82
C SER A 137 15.09 6.18 2.64
N VAL A 138 14.51 5.09 2.14
CA VAL A 138 15.04 4.40 0.95
C VAL A 138 14.75 5.23 -0.30
N CYS A 139 13.48 5.61 -0.48
CA CYS A 139 13.04 6.46 -1.58
C CYS A 139 13.40 7.95 -1.37
N GLU A 140 13.76 8.35 -0.14
CA GLU A 140 13.97 9.73 0.30
C GLU A 140 12.73 10.62 0.15
N ASN A 141 11.52 10.07 0.14
CA ASN A 141 10.28 10.81 -0.12
C ASN A 141 9.24 10.62 0.98
N CYS A 142 8.44 11.65 1.23
CA CYS A 142 7.17 11.52 1.96
C CYS A 142 6.10 10.93 1.04
N ILE A 143 5.45 9.85 1.48
CA ILE A 143 4.45 9.12 0.70
C ILE A 143 3.08 9.27 1.36
N GLU A 144 2.09 9.70 0.58
CA GLU A 144 0.69 9.83 1.01
C GLU A 144 0.09 8.44 1.28
N ARG A 145 -0.60 8.30 2.42
CA ARG A 145 -1.18 7.01 2.90
C ARG A 145 -0.16 5.88 2.78
N PHE A 146 1.01 6.08 3.39
CA PHE A 146 2.13 5.16 3.30
C PHE A 146 1.75 3.79 3.88
N ASP A 147 1.97 2.75 3.10
CA ASP A 147 1.78 1.37 3.54
C ASP A 147 3.12 0.74 3.93
N HIS A 148 4.02 0.56 2.97
CA HIS A 148 5.37 0.07 3.21
C HIS A 148 6.29 0.38 2.03
N HIS A 149 7.60 0.15 2.20
CA HIS A 149 8.53 0.03 1.08
C HIS A 149 8.68 -1.45 0.73
N CYS A 150 8.32 -1.84 -0.50
CA CYS A 150 8.31 -3.24 -0.90
C CYS A 150 9.63 -3.61 -1.58
N PRO A 151 10.48 -4.46 -0.96
CA PRO A 151 11.76 -4.84 -1.56
C PRO A 151 11.59 -5.70 -2.83
N TRP A 152 10.50 -6.46 -2.94
CA TRP A 152 10.20 -7.31 -4.10
C TRP A 152 9.84 -6.51 -5.34
N ILE A 153 9.18 -5.37 -5.15
CA ILE A 153 8.76 -4.48 -6.23
C ILE A 153 9.85 -3.42 -6.48
N GLY A 154 10.64 -3.09 -5.45
CA GLY A 154 11.64 -2.04 -5.51
C GLY A 154 11.03 -0.64 -5.51
N ASN A 155 9.82 -0.47 -4.94
CA ASN A 155 9.11 0.81 -4.85
C ASN A 155 8.28 0.89 -3.55
N CYS A 156 7.91 2.10 -3.15
CA CYS A 156 6.93 2.28 -2.08
C CYS A 156 5.52 1.87 -2.51
N ILE A 157 4.75 1.38 -1.56
CA ILE A 157 3.31 1.17 -1.68
C ILE A 157 2.63 2.27 -0.87
N GLY A 158 1.76 3.04 -1.53
CA GLY A 158 1.04 4.16 -0.95
C GLY A 158 -0.29 4.39 -1.65
N LYS A 159 -0.92 5.54 -1.39
CA LYS A 159 -2.29 5.82 -1.83
C LYS A 159 -2.56 5.51 -3.31
N ARG A 160 -1.63 5.88 -4.19
CA ARG A 160 -1.87 5.87 -5.65
C ARG A 160 -1.69 4.51 -6.31
N ASN A 161 -0.84 3.66 -5.75
CA ASN A 161 -0.51 2.35 -6.31
C ASN A 161 -0.94 1.17 -5.41
N TYR A 162 -1.54 1.42 -4.25
CA TYR A 162 -2.04 0.36 -3.36
C TYR A 162 -3.02 -0.58 -4.07
N TRP A 163 -3.95 -0.06 -4.87
CA TRP A 163 -4.91 -0.91 -5.60
C TRP A 163 -4.22 -1.82 -6.61
N LEU A 164 -3.19 -1.34 -7.32
CA LEU A 164 -2.36 -2.15 -8.22
C LEU A 164 -1.64 -3.25 -7.44
N PHE A 165 -1.03 -2.89 -6.30
CA PHE A 165 -0.37 -3.84 -5.42
C PHE A 165 -1.33 -4.91 -4.92
N PHE A 166 -2.53 -4.51 -4.49
CA PHE A 166 -3.54 -5.44 -4.01
C PHE A 166 -3.96 -6.43 -5.10
N TYR A 167 -4.28 -5.97 -6.31
CA TYR A 167 -4.62 -6.87 -7.41
C TYR A 167 -3.46 -7.75 -7.86
N PHE A 168 -2.21 -7.26 -7.77
CA PHE A 168 -1.02 -8.10 -7.97
C PHE A 168 -0.97 -9.25 -6.96
N VAL A 169 -1.07 -8.95 -5.66
CA VAL A 169 -1.03 -9.98 -4.61
C VAL A 169 -2.21 -10.94 -4.72
N SER A 170 -3.43 -10.44 -4.98
CA SER A 170 -4.63 -11.27 -5.14
C SER A 170 -4.54 -12.19 -6.35
N SER A 171 -4.17 -11.68 -7.53
CA SER A 171 -4.01 -12.52 -8.73
C SER A 171 -2.89 -13.54 -8.59
N THR A 172 -1.78 -13.17 -7.92
CA THR A 172 -0.67 -14.09 -7.61
C THR A 172 -1.08 -15.17 -6.61
N GLY A 173 -1.87 -14.83 -5.59
CA GLY A 173 -2.46 -15.80 -4.67
C GLY A 173 -3.38 -16.79 -5.39
N LEU A 174 -4.27 -16.28 -6.26
CA LEU A 174 -5.20 -17.11 -7.03
C LEU A 174 -4.49 -18.07 -7.98
N ILE A 175 -3.50 -17.59 -8.76
CA ILE A 175 -2.75 -18.47 -9.66
C ILE A 175 -1.92 -19.49 -8.88
N ASN A 176 -1.29 -19.10 -7.76
CA ASN A 176 -0.55 -20.05 -6.92
C ASN A 176 -1.46 -21.16 -6.37
N THR A 177 -2.66 -20.82 -5.89
CA THR A 177 -3.65 -21.82 -5.44
C THR A 177 -4.11 -22.71 -6.59
N LEU A 178 -4.40 -22.15 -7.76
CA LEU A 178 -4.79 -22.93 -8.95
C LEU A 178 -3.68 -23.91 -9.36
N VAL A 179 -2.44 -23.42 -9.47
CA VAL A 179 -1.27 -24.21 -9.84
C VAL A 179 -1.04 -25.32 -8.83
N LEU A 180 -1.07 -25.02 -7.52
CA LEU A 180 -0.89 -26.02 -6.47
C LEU A 180 -1.96 -27.11 -6.54
N ALA A 181 -3.24 -26.72 -6.57
CA ALA A 181 -4.35 -27.66 -6.55
C ALA A 181 -4.33 -28.59 -7.77
N THR A 182 -4.13 -28.03 -8.96
CA THR A 182 -4.11 -28.81 -10.21
C THR A 182 -2.86 -29.66 -10.36
N SER A 183 -1.69 -29.17 -9.91
CA SER A 183 -0.44 -29.96 -9.95
C SER A 183 -0.47 -31.12 -8.95
N ALA A 184 -1.00 -30.89 -7.75
CA ALA A 184 -1.21 -31.94 -6.76
C ALA A 184 -2.21 -33.00 -7.26
N ALA A 185 -3.31 -32.57 -7.88
CA ALA A 185 -4.27 -33.48 -8.50
C ALA A 185 -3.63 -34.28 -9.66
N HIS A 186 -2.83 -33.64 -10.51
CA HIS A 186 -2.10 -34.31 -11.59
C HIS A 186 -1.18 -35.40 -11.04
N LEU A 187 -0.36 -35.09 -10.04
CA LEU A 187 0.55 -36.05 -9.41
C LEU A 187 -0.22 -37.19 -8.72
N GLY A 188 -1.37 -36.88 -8.12
CA GLY A 188 -2.27 -37.88 -7.53
C GLY A 188 -2.85 -38.85 -8.57
N ILE A 189 -3.25 -38.36 -9.75
CA ILE A 189 -3.73 -39.19 -10.86
C ILE A 189 -2.62 -40.12 -11.35
N VAL A 190 -1.41 -39.59 -11.57
CA VAL A 190 -0.24 -40.39 -11.99
C VAL A 190 0.12 -41.44 -10.94
N THR A 191 0.09 -41.07 -9.66
CA THR A 191 0.31 -41.99 -8.55
C THR A 191 -0.70 -43.14 -8.59
N MET A 192 -2.00 -42.84 -8.73
CA MET A 192 -3.05 -43.88 -8.79
C MET A 192 -2.90 -44.78 -10.02
N LYS A 193 -2.46 -44.23 -11.15
CA LYS A 193 -2.13 -45.00 -12.36
C LYS A 193 -1.03 -46.02 -12.08
N PHE A 194 0.09 -45.61 -11.46
CA PHE A 194 1.17 -46.54 -11.13
C PHE A 194 0.81 -47.56 -10.07
N ARG A 195 -0.02 -47.19 -9.07
CA ARG A 195 -0.56 -48.16 -8.11
C ARG A 195 -1.36 -49.26 -8.80
N THR A 196 -2.17 -48.89 -9.80
CA THR A 196 -3.08 -49.83 -10.46
C THR A 196 -2.38 -50.66 -11.53
N GLU A 197 -1.58 -50.04 -12.39
CA GLU A 197 -0.95 -50.70 -13.54
C GLU A 197 0.31 -51.49 -13.17
N ARG A 198 1.07 -51.04 -12.15
CA ARG A 198 2.32 -51.66 -11.72
C ARG A 198 2.21 -52.36 -10.37
N SER A 199 1.01 -52.42 -9.77
CA SER A 199 0.75 -53.04 -8.46
C SER A 199 1.66 -52.55 -7.33
N LEU A 200 2.13 -51.30 -7.41
CA LEU A 200 3.02 -50.70 -6.42
C LEU A 200 2.26 -50.29 -5.14
N SER A 201 2.94 -50.30 -3.99
CA SER A 201 2.40 -49.71 -2.78
C SER A 201 2.18 -48.19 -2.92
N GLY A 202 1.36 -47.59 -2.06
CA GLY A 202 1.03 -46.17 -2.16
C GLY A 202 2.25 -45.25 -2.09
N GLY A 203 3.23 -45.58 -1.24
CA GLY A 203 4.47 -44.82 -1.11
C GLY A 203 5.40 -44.98 -2.33
N GLU A 204 5.56 -46.22 -2.82
CA GLU A 204 6.40 -46.50 -3.99
C GLU A 204 5.85 -45.83 -5.25
N ALA A 205 4.54 -45.92 -5.49
CA ALA A 205 3.90 -45.26 -6.62
C ALA A 205 4.00 -43.74 -6.56
N PHE A 206 3.97 -43.15 -5.36
CA PHE A 206 4.16 -41.72 -5.18
C PHE A 206 5.58 -41.30 -5.51
N VAL A 207 6.58 -42.03 -5.00
CA VAL A 207 8.00 -41.78 -5.34
C VAL A 207 8.25 -41.92 -6.84
N GLU A 208 7.68 -42.95 -7.46
CA GLU A 208 7.79 -43.15 -8.90
C GLU A 208 7.11 -42.03 -9.70
N SER A 209 5.93 -41.56 -9.25
CA SER A 209 5.27 -40.40 -9.88
C SER A 209 6.13 -39.14 -9.85
N MET A 210 6.87 -38.89 -8.75
CA MET A 210 7.77 -37.75 -8.68
C MET A 210 9.00 -37.89 -9.57
N ARG A 211 9.46 -39.12 -9.84
CA ARG A 211 10.58 -39.39 -10.74
C ARG A 211 10.20 -39.20 -12.21
N GLU A 212 8.99 -39.63 -12.56
CA GLU A 212 8.45 -39.51 -13.93
C GLU A 212 7.99 -38.07 -14.23
N GLU A 213 7.49 -37.35 -13.22
CA GLU A 213 6.99 -35.98 -13.34
C GLU A 213 7.78 -34.98 -12.46
N PRO A 214 9.12 -34.84 -12.66
CA PRO A 214 9.97 -34.08 -11.75
C PRO A 214 9.65 -32.58 -11.73
N LEU A 215 9.24 -32.02 -12.88
CA LEU A 215 8.84 -30.61 -12.97
C LEU A 215 7.53 -30.33 -12.21
N THR A 216 6.54 -31.22 -12.33
CA THR A 216 5.27 -31.10 -11.59
C THR A 216 5.52 -31.25 -10.08
N ALA A 217 6.35 -32.19 -9.67
CA ALA A 217 6.73 -32.36 -8.27
C ALA A 217 7.45 -31.10 -7.72
N ALA A 218 8.42 -30.56 -8.47
CA ALA A 218 9.12 -29.33 -8.11
C ALA A 218 8.16 -28.13 -7.99
N LEU A 219 7.18 -28.02 -8.90
CA LEU A 219 6.13 -27.00 -8.84
C LEU A 219 5.28 -27.10 -7.57
N VAL A 220 4.87 -28.31 -7.18
CA VAL A 220 4.09 -28.51 -5.94
C VAL A 220 4.90 -28.03 -4.73
N VAL A 221 6.17 -28.46 -4.63
CA VAL A 221 7.07 -28.03 -3.53
C VAL A 221 7.24 -26.51 -3.52
N TYR A 222 7.48 -25.91 -4.68
CA TYR A 222 7.60 -24.47 -4.82
C TYR A 222 6.33 -23.74 -4.34
N CYS A 223 5.16 -24.15 -4.85
CA CYS A 223 3.88 -23.50 -4.55
C CYS A 223 3.51 -23.64 -3.06
N VAL A 224 3.80 -24.78 -2.43
CA VAL A 224 3.64 -24.96 -0.97
C VAL A 224 4.56 -24.02 -0.20
N GLY A 225 5.82 -23.86 -0.63
CA GLY A 225 6.77 -22.94 0.02
C GLY A 225 6.33 -21.48 -0.04
N ILE A 226 5.75 -21.05 -1.17
CA ILE A 226 5.37 -19.65 -1.39
C ILE A 226 3.91 -19.34 -1.02
N ILE A 227 3.10 -20.31 -0.58
CA ILE A 227 1.66 -20.08 -0.34
C ILE A 227 1.41 -19.10 0.80
N TRP A 228 2.24 -19.13 1.84
CA TRP A 228 2.15 -18.18 2.95
C TRP A 228 2.44 -16.75 2.50
N PHE A 229 3.40 -16.57 1.59
CA PHE A 229 3.74 -15.27 1.04
C PHE A 229 2.70 -14.75 0.05
N THR A 230 2.01 -15.63 -0.69
CA THR A 230 1.04 -15.23 -1.72
C THR A 230 -0.37 -15.12 -1.16
N VAL A 231 -0.91 -16.19 -0.60
CA VAL A 231 -2.26 -16.24 -0.02
C VAL A 231 -2.30 -15.55 1.34
N GLY A 232 -1.30 -15.78 2.21
CA GLY A 232 -1.26 -15.14 3.53
C GLY A 232 -1.17 -13.62 3.44
N LEU A 233 -0.33 -13.09 2.52
CA LEU A 233 -0.27 -11.66 2.27
C LEU A 233 -1.58 -11.10 1.70
N CYS A 234 -2.24 -11.84 0.80
CA CYS A 234 -3.56 -11.46 0.29
C CYS A 234 -4.58 -11.34 1.44
N VAL A 235 -4.66 -12.35 2.31
CA VAL A 235 -5.57 -12.35 3.47
C VAL A 235 -5.25 -11.19 4.42
N TYR A 236 -3.96 -10.96 4.70
CA TYR A 236 -3.54 -9.85 5.55
C TYR A 236 -3.96 -8.49 4.98
N HIS A 237 -3.75 -8.24 3.69
CA HIS A 237 -4.17 -6.99 3.07
C HIS A 237 -5.70 -6.85 2.98
N ASN A 238 -6.45 -7.95 2.82
CA ASN A 238 -7.91 -7.91 2.96
C ASN A 238 -8.33 -7.47 4.38
N TYR A 239 -7.67 -7.98 5.42
CA TYR A 239 -7.90 -7.53 6.80
C TYR A 239 -7.60 -6.03 6.99
N LEU A 240 -6.50 -5.54 6.43
CA LEU A 240 -6.15 -4.13 6.47
C LEU A 240 -7.18 -3.25 5.76
N ILE A 241 -7.69 -3.68 4.60
CA ILE A 241 -8.78 -3.00 3.90
C ILE A 241 -10.04 -3.00 4.78
N CYS A 242 -10.45 -4.16 5.31
CA CYS A 242 -11.63 -4.28 6.17
C CYS A 242 -11.60 -3.36 7.38
N THR A 243 -10.41 -3.05 7.91
CA THR A 243 -10.23 -2.18 9.09
C THR A 243 -9.76 -0.76 8.74
N ASN A 244 -9.66 -0.41 7.46
CA ASN A 244 -9.11 0.85 6.93
C ASN A 244 -7.75 1.26 7.55
N GLN A 245 -6.85 0.30 7.67
CA GLN A 245 -5.49 0.53 8.16
C GLN A 245 -4.48 0.31 7.04
N THR A 246 -3.36 1.02 7.10
CA THR A 246 -2.16 0.63 6.34
C THR A 246 -1.32 -0.35 7.16
N THR A 247 -0.44 -1.10 6.50
CA THR A 247 0.53 -1.99 7.17
C THR A 247 1.35 -1.21 8.22
N TYR A 248 1.78 0.02 7.88
CA TYR A 248 2.48 0.89 8.81
C TYR A 248 1.66 1.21 10.06
N GLU A 249 0.39 1.58 9.89
CA GLU A 249 -0.50 1.95 11.01
C GLU A 249 -0.75 0.75 11.94
N GLN A 250 -0.97 -0.42 11.36
CA GLN A 250 -1.20 -1.66 12.10
C GLN A 250 0.04 -2.10 12.88
N ILE A 251 1.22 -2.14 12.24
CA ILE A 251 2.48 -2.54 12.89
C ILE A 251 2.88 -1.55 13.99
N LYS A 252 2.63 -0.25 13.78
CA LYS A 252 2.92 0.77 14.80
C LYS A 252 1.86 0.89 15.88
N GLY A 253 0.76 0.14 15.79
CA GLY A 253 -0.32 0.20 16.77
C GLY A 253 -0.93 1.60 16.89
N VAL A 254 -1.03 2.35 15.78
CA VAL A 254 -1.48 3.75 15.79
C VAL A 254 -2.86 3.90 16.44
N TYR A 255 -3.72 2.90 16.25
CA TYR A 255 -5.08 2.86 16.79
C TYR A 255 -5.24 1.84 17.93
N SER A 256 -4.16 1.38 18.56
CA SER A 256 -4.26 0.42 19.68
C SER A 256 -4.91 1.01 20.94
N GLY A 257 -4.85 2.35 21.11
CA GLY A 257 -5.40 3.05 22.27
C GLY A 257 -6.72 3.81 22.01
N GLY A 258 -7.37 3.60 20.86
CA GLY A 258 -8.58 4.34 20.50
C GLY A 258 -9.24 3.84 19.22
N SER A 259 -10.30 4.51 18.77
CA SER A 259 -10.98 4.15 17.53
C SER A 259 -10.20 4.60 16.28
N ASN A 260 -10.34 3.87 15.18
CA ASN A 260 -9.81 4.28 13.88
C ASN A 260 -10.77 5.28 13.21
N PRO A 261 -10.41 6.57 13.07
CA PRO A 261 -11.30 7.59 12.48
C PRO A 261 -11.50 7.45 10.97
N PHE A 262 -10.75 6.54 10.32
CA PHE A 262 -10.87 6.23 8.90
C PHE A 262 -11.80 5.04 8.64
N ASP A 263 -12.15 4.26 9.66
CA ASP A 263 -13.06 3.13 9.52
C ASP A 263 -14.49 3.62 9.22
N ARG A 264 -15.09 3.10 8.15
CA ARG A 264 -16.44 3.39 7.67
C ARG A 264 -17.28 2.11 7.51
N GLY A 265 -16.90 1.05 8.23
CA GLY A 265 -17.43 -0.29 8.03
C GLY A 265 -16.85 -0.96 6.78
N ILE A 266 -16.96 -2.29 6.70
CA ILE A 266 -16.27 -3.11 5.70
C ILE A 266 -16.48 -2.58 4.27
N LEU A 267 -17.74 -2.42 3.83
CA LEU A 267 -18.03 -1.96 2.47
C LEU A 267 -17.53 -0.53 2.21
N GLY A 268 -17.72 0.37 3.19
CA GLY A 268 -17.23 1.74 3.12
C GLY A 268 -15.71 1.82 3.01
N ASN A 269 -15.00 0.88 3.65
CA ASN A 269 -13.55 0.79 3.59
C ASN A 269 -13.06 0.26 2.24
N TYR A 270 -13.70 -0.76 1.68
CA TYR A 270 -13.39 -1.22 0.31
C TYR A 270 -13.62 -0.09 -0.71
N GLN A 271 -14.71 0.66 -0.59
CA GLN A 271 -14.97 1.82 -1.44
C GLN A 271 -13.91 2.92 -1.24
N ASP A 272 -13.49 3.20 0.00
CA ASP A 272 -12.45 4.19 0.30
C ASP A 272 -11.07 3.80 -0.26
N VAL A 273 -10.71 2.51 -0.20
CA VAL A 273 -9.38 2.02 -0.61
C VAL A 273 -9.29 1.69 -2.10
N LEU A 274 -10.28 0.96 -2.64
CA LEU A 274 -10.26 0.44 -4.01
C LEU A 274 -11.25 1.17 -4.94
N GLY A 275 -12.33 1.73 -4.40
CA GLY A 275 -13.40 2.36 -5.19
C GLY A 275 -13.20 3.85 -5.47
N MET A 276 -12.35 4.54 -4.71
CA MET A 276 -12.14 5.97 -4.91
C MET A 276 -11.24 6.24 -6.10
N ARG A 277 -11.61 7.26 -6.89
CA ARG A 277 -10.80 7.74 -8.00
C ARG A 277 -9.41 8.15 -7.48
N VAL A 278 -8.39 7.44 -7.94
CA VAL A 278 -7.00 7.83 -7.67
C VAL A 278 -6.79 9.23 -8.22
N ARG A 279 -6.47 10.18 -7.34
CA ARG A 279 -6.20 11.57 -7.72
C ARG A 279 -5.05 11.64 -8.74
N PRO A 280 -4.85 12.74 -9.49
CA PRO A 280 -3.62 12.96 -10.28
C PRO A 280 -2.36 13.08 -9.42
N ARG A 281 -1.18 13.01 -10.03
CA ARG A 281 0.10 13.22 -9.31
C ARG A 281 0.19 14.67 -8.85
N TYR A 282 0.94 14.94 -7.79
CA TYR A 282 1.09 16.31 -7.27
C TYR A 282 1.83 17.24 -8.23
N PHE A 283 2.77 16.73 -9.01
CA PHE A 283 3.60 17.53 -9.91
C PHE A 283 3.87 16.81 -11.23
N ASP A 284 4.16 17.61 -12.26
CA ASP A 284 4.61 17.15 -13.56
C ASP A 284 6.08 16.75 -13.43
N PRO A 285 6.41 15.48 -13.65
CA PRO A 285 7.78 14.99 -13.55
C PRO A 285 8.79 15.64 -14.48
N TYR A 286 8.33 16.24 -15.57
CA TYR A 286 9.17 16.83 -16.60
C TYR A 286 9.23 18.35 -16.50
N LYS A 287 8.12 19.00 -16.13
CA LYS A 287 8.05 20.46 -16.00
C LYS A 287 8.37 20.99 -14.60
N GLU A 288 8.46 20.10 -13.61
CA GLU A 288 8.59 20.47 -12.19
C GLU A 288 7.44 21.37 -11.68
N GLU A 289 6.35 21.44 -12.45
CA GLU A 289 5.17 22.23 -12.14
C GLU A 289 4.23 21.42 -11.26
N LEU A 290 3.63 22.09 -10.28
CA LEU A 290 2.59 21.48 -9.47
C LEU A 290 1.30 21.29 -10.30
N LEU A 291 0.88 20.03 -10.48
CA LEU A 291 -0.37 19.66 -11.15
C LEU A 291 -1.57 19.73 -10.20
N TRP A 292 -1.33 19.49 -8.91
CA TRP A 292 -2.37 19.45 -7.89
C TRP A 292 -1.89 20.05 -6.56
N PRO A 293 -2.68 20.94 -5.94
CA PRO A 293 -3.90 21.58 -6.45
C PRO A 293 -3.63 22.50 -7.68
N LYS A 294 -4.56 22.54 -8.65
CA LYS A 294 -4.46 23.41 -9.84
C LYS A 294 -4.33 24.88 -9.41
N ALA A 295 -3.54 25.69 -10.14
CA ALA A 295 -3.37 27.11 -9.87
C ALA A 295 -4.74 27.80 -9.68
N GLY A 296 -4.95 28.38 -8.48
CA GLY A 296 -6.25 28.75 -7.92
C GLY A 296 -6.54 28.06 -6.57
N GLY A 297 -5.98 26.86 -6.37
CA GLY A 297 -5.95 26.11 -5.11
C GLY A 297 -4.62 26.19 -4.37
N ALA A 298 -3.79 27.22 -4.63
CA ALA A 298 -2.55 27.47 -3.87
C ALA A 298 -2.80 27.51 -2.35
N ARG A 299 -4.02 27.88 -1.95
CA ARG A 299 -4.52 27.84 -0.57
C ARG A 299 -4.54 26.44 0.04
N GLU A 300 -4.67 25.36 -0.73
CA GLU A 300 -4.69 23.97 -0.21
C GLU A 300 -3.29 23.41 0.09
N LEU A 301 -2.27 23.82 -0.68
CA LEU A 301 -0.87 23.56 -0.30
C LEU A 301 -0.44 24.44 0.86
N GLU A 302 -0.92 25.68 0.90
CA GLU A 302 -0.81 26.51 2.10
C GLU A 302 -1.57 25.90 3.27
N LEU A 303 -2.68 25.20 3.12
CA LEU A 303 -3.36 24.47 4.21
C LEU A 303 -2.56 23.25 4.69
N CYS A 304 -1.81 22.57 3.82
CA CYS A 304 -0.81 21.60 4.26
C CYS A 304 0.44 22.27 4.90
N ALA A 305 0.67 23.56 4.68
CA ALA A 305 1.84 24.33 5.16
C ALA A 305 1.55 25.28 6.35
N ARG A 306 0.28 25.63 6.57
CA ARG A 306 -0.27 26.57 7.57
C ARG A 306 -1.53 25.93 8.14
N PRO A 307 -1.38 25.16 9.22
CA PRO A 307 -2.49 24.45 9.84
C PRO A 307 -3.54 25.37 10.47
N ASP A 308 -3.21 26.64 10.69
CA ASP A 308 -4.03 27.64 11.39
C ASP A 308 -5.41 27.84 10.75
N GLU A 309 -5.55 27.55 9.45
CA GLU A 309 -6.79 27.73 8.67
C GLU A 309 -7.68 26.46 8.56
N TRP A 310 -7.29 25.31 9.13
CA TRP A 310 -8.15 24.10 9.15
C TRP A 310 -9.44 24.25 9.97
N ARG A 311 -9.60 25.35 10.71
CA ARG A 311 -10.85 25.66 11.44
C ARG A 311 -12.02 26.09 10.54
N GLY A 312 -11.79 26.38 9.25
CA GLY A 312 -12.79 27.03 8.39
C GLY A 312 -13.50 26.14 7.35
N ALA A 313 -13.10 24.88 7.19
CA ALA A 313 -13.69 23.97 6.20
C ALA A 313 -14.75 23.04 6.83
N SER A 314 -15.60 23.58 7.71
CA SER A 314 -16.90 23.00 8.02
C SER A 314 -17.92 23.67 7.12
N GLY A 315 -18.53 22.89 6.23
CA GLY A 315 -19.58 23.36 5.34
C GLY A 315 -20.70 24.08 6.10
N HIS A 316 -21.28 25.08 5.43
CA HIS A 316 -22.60 25.60 5.74
C HIS A 316 -23.55 24.44 6.07
N VAL A 317 -23.99 24.40 7.32
CA VAL A 317 -25.29 23.82 7.66
C VAL A 317 -26.17 25.03 7.90
N ASP A 318 -26.98 25.37 6.90
CA ASP A 318 -28.15 26.19 7.12
C ASP A 318 -29.07 25.43 8.07
N SER A 319 -29.37 26.02 9.22
CA SER A 319 -30.54 25.67 10.01
C SER A 319 -31.12 26.94 10.61
N SER A 320 -31.99 27.55 9.82
CA SER A 320 -33.11 28.35 10.29
C SER A 320 -34.03 27.51 11.18
N ALA A 321 -34.34 28.04 12.38
CA ALA A 321 -35.30 27.61 13.42
C ALA A 321 -34.54 27.33 14.73
N GLY A 322 -34.87 27.84 15.91
CA GLY A 322 -36.05 28.50 16.43
C GLY A 322 -35.77 28.86 17.89
N ASN A 323 -36.51 29.84 18.38
CA ASN A 323 -36.38 30.52 19.66
C ASN A 323 -36.70 29.61 20.86
N GLY A 324 -36.02 29.79 22.01
CA GLY A 324 -36.51 29.26 23.31
C GLY A 324 -35.49 29.08 24.44
N GLY A 325 -35.41 30.06 25.35
CA GLY A 325 -35.57 29.88 26.81
C GLY A 325 -34.54 29.10 27.68
N GLU A 326 -33.77 29.89 28.44
CA GLU A 326 -33.52 29.83 29.91
C GLU A 326 -32.81 28.67 30.66
N ALA A 327 -32.03 29.15 31.67
CA ALA A 327 -31.49 28.52 32.89
C ALA A 327 -30.34 27.49 32.73
N GLY A 328 -29.17 27.58 33.37
CA GLY A 328 -28.77 28.24 34.61
C GLY A 328 -28.36 27.18 35.64
N ALA A 329 -27.06 26.87 35.78
CA ALA A 329 -26.47 26.30 37.01
C ALA A 329 -24.93 26.23 36.93
N ASP A 330 -24.30 26.98 37.83
CA ASP A 330 -22.91 26.90 38.28
C ASP A 330 -22.50 25.51 38.77
N VAL A 331 -21.26 25.07 38.48
CA VAL A 331 -20.43 24.34 39.46
C VAL A 331 -18.96 24.75 39.31
N ARG A 332 -18.39 25.14 40.45
CA ARG A 332 -17.05 25.70 40.68
C ARG A 332 -15.91 24.69 40.55
N MET A 333 -14.74 25.23 40.20
CA MET A 333 -13.41 24.62 40.36
C MET A 333 -13.02 24.36 41.82
N GLY A 334 -12.21 23.31 42.03
CA GLY A 334 -11.39 23.09 43.23
C GLY A 334 -10.16 22.22 42.89
N PRO A 335 -8.95 22.53 43.42
CA PRO A 335 -7.68 21.95 42.96
C PRO A 335 -7.22 20.76 43.80
N PHE A 336 -6.36 19.89 43.24
CA PHE A 336 -5.50 19.01 44.04
C PHE A 336 -4.05 19.08 43.57
N ALA A 337 -3.20 19.49 44.50
CA ALA A 337 -1.75 19.45 44.46
C ALA A 337 -1.24 18.30 45.36
N GLY A 338 0.00 17.86 45.12
CA GLY A 338 0.80 17.00 46.02
C GLY A 338 1.39 15.77 45.31
N SER A 339 2.60 15.84 44.75
CA SER A 339 3.89 15.43 45.38
C SER A 339 3.96 13.93 45.70
N SER A 340 4.88 13.12 45.15
CA SER A 340 6.32 13.06 45.47
C SER A 340 6.93 11.91 44.64
N SER A 341 8.03 12.10 43.90
CA SER A 341 9.45 11.85 44.24
C SER A 341 9.93 10.38 44.30
N ARG A 342 10.93 10.11 43.42
CA ARG A 342 12.15 9.27 43.57
C ARG A 342 12.14 7.75 43.29
N SER A 343 13.11 7.39 42.41
CA SER A 343 14.06 6.24 42.41
C SER A 343 13.48 4.83 42.59
N LEU A 344 13.73 3.88 41.69
CA LEU A 344 15.00 3.37 41.18
C LEU A 344 14.84 2.86 39.74
#